data_AF-A0AAX6FKP7-F1
#
_entry.id   AF-A0AAX6FKP7-F1
#
_cell.length_a   1.000
_cell.length_b   1.000
_cell.length_c   1.000
_cell.angle_alpha   90.00
_cell.angle_beta   90.00
_cell.angle_gamma   90.00
#
_symmetry.space_group_name_H-M   'P 1'
#
loop_
_entity.id
_entity.type
_entity.pdbx_description
1 polymer ?
#
loop_
_entity_poly.entity_id
_entity_poly.type
_entity_poly.pdbx_seq_one_letter_code
_entity_poly.pdbx_strand_id
1 'polypeptide(L)'
;MAERIYPSAKPNPHPPTSAPNGGAAPPSFPANKAQAYGRPMYRPQPGKQQQRRRRGGGRGCCCSLCLWLTLILIAALLLAAIAGGVFYVLYRPHRPTFTVSSLRLSQLNLTSPSAVASRLDLSITARNPNRKVEFAYDPVSVSVYSGDVHLGDGTFPPFLHEARNTTVLKTTVSSAAGESVDASAASGLKKKSTIPLAIELDTRAGVRVGKLKTKKIGIRVRCEGVSVPVPKNKKGAAAAAATTPDVSCKVKLRIKIWKWTI
;
A
#
# COMPACT_ATOMS: atom_id res chain seq x y z
N MET A 1 -5.79 76.17 -3.20
CA MET A 1 -6.83 76.97 -2.54
C MET A 1 -7.42 77.92 -3.56
N ALA A 2 -8.75 77.98 -3.59
CA ALA A 2 -9.64 79.02 -4.13
C ALA A 2 -9.51 79.46 -5.61
N GLU A 3 -10.51 79.00 -6.36
CA GLU A 3 -11.16 79.60 -7.53
C GLU A 3 -11.58 81.06 -7.29
N ARG A 4 -11.74 81.87 -8.36
CA ARG A 4 -13.05 82.40 -8.86
C ARG A 4 -12.90 83.67 -9.74
N ILE A 5 -13.80 83.75 -10.74
CA ILE A 5 -14.49 84.94 -11.31
C ILE A 5 -14.25 85.27 -12.81
N TYR A 6 -15.35 85.10 -13.58
CA TYR A 6 -15.72 85.57 -14.95
C TYR A 6 -16.03 87.09 -14.99
N PRO A 7 -16.05 87.81 -16.15
CA PRO A 7 -17.24 87.93 -17.04
C PRO A 7 -16.89 88.16 -18.55
N SER A 8 -17.66 87.76 -19.58
CA SER A 8 -19.02 88.07 -20.08
C SER A 8 -19.21 89.47 -20.73
N ALA A 9 -19.50 89.50 -22.04
CA ALA A 9 -20.33 90.55 -22.72
C ALA A 9 -20.73 90.15 -24.16
N LYS A 10 -22.01 90.39 -24.51
CA LYS A 10 -22.72 90.42 -25.83
C LYS A 10 -23.25 91.87 -25.99
N PRO A 11 -23.60 92.45 -27.19
CA PRO A 11 -24.84 92.15 -27.96
C PRO A 11 -24.75 92.41 -29.52
N ASN A 12 -25.49 91.73 -30.44
CA ASN A 12 -26.86 91.95 -31.01
C ASN A 12 -27.09 93.31 -31.77
N PRO A 13 -28.11 93.51 -32.65
CA PRO A 13 -28.65 92.75 -33.82
C PRO A 13 -29.32 93.59 -34.99
N HIS A 14 -29.82 92.90 -36.06
CA HIS A 14 -31.07 93.17 -36.85
C HIS A 14 -31.13 94.19 -38.06
N PRO A 15 -32.21 94.26 -38.91
CA PRO A 15 -32.48 93.57 -40.23
C PRO A 15 -33.08 94.58 -41.28
N PRO A 16 -34.24 94.42 -42.00
CA PRO A 16 -34.88 93.42 -42.90
C PRO A 16 -35.04 94.00 -44.38
N THR A 17 -35.69 93.42 -45.42
CA THR A 17 -37.15 93.33 -45.76
C THR A 17 -37.36 92.74 -47.20
N SER A 18 -38.29 91.79 -47.43
CA SER A 18 -39.61 91.85 -48.17
C SER A 18 -39.60 91.90 -49.72
N ALA A 19 -40.06 90.85 -50.47
CA ALA A 19 -41.41 90.65 -51.07
C ALA A 19 -41.38 90.66 -52.65
N PRO A 20 -42.46 90.37 -53.44
CA PRO A 20 -42.54 89.17 -54.28
C PRO A 20 -42.85 89.35 -55.81
N ASN A 21 -42.66 88.26 -56.57
CA ASN A 21 -43.27 87.81 -57.85
C ASN A 21 -43.46 88.73 -59.09
N GLY A 22 -42.93 88.25 -60.23
CA GLY A 22 -43.60 88.28 -61.55
C GLY A 22 -43.03 89.25 -62.60
N GLY A 23 -42.52 88.72 -63.73
CA GLY A 23 -42.35 89.49 -64.98
C GLY A 23 -40.99 89.35 -65.69
N ALA A 24 -41.04 88.74 -66.87
CA ALA A 24 -40.16 88.80 -68.05
C ALA A 24 -38.76 89.47 -68.02
N ALA A 25 -37.77 88.66 -68.46
CA ALA A 25 -36.50 88.95 -69.18
C ALA A 25 -35.44 89.91 -68.61
N PRO A 26 -34.16 89.47 -68.59
CA PRO A 26 -33.03 90.37 -68.84
C PRO A 26 -32.02 89.81 -69.88
N PRO A 27 -31.27 90.65 -70.62
CA PRO A 27 -30.03 90.22 -71.27
C PRO A 27 -28.86 90.43 -70.28
N SER A 28 -28.04 89.41 -70.04
CA SER A 28 -26.63 89.57 -69.61
C SER A 28 -25.96 88.24 -69.27
N PHE A 29 -24.86 88.00 -69.98
CA PHE A 29 -23.54 87.48 -69.58
C PHE A 29 -23.40 86.20 -68.69
N PRO A 30 -22.36 85.39 -68.96
CA PRO A 30 -22.39 83.94 -68.76
C PRO A 30 -22.21 83.52 -67.30
N ALA A 31 -22.96 82.50 -66.90
CA ALA A 31 -22.87 81.86 -65.59
C ALA A 31 -21.64 80.94 -65.48
N ASN A 32 -21.00 81.05 -64.33
CA ASN A 32 -19.77 80.40 -63.92
C ASN A 32 -19.92 78.87 -63.81
N LYS A 33 -18.88 78.13 -64.23
CA LYS A 33 -18.69 76.72 -63.82
C LYS A 33 -18.39 76.67 -62.32
N ALA A 34 -19.33 76.16 -61.52
CA ALA A 34 -19.03 75.53 -60.23
C ALA A 34 -20.21 74.64 -59.78
N GLN A 35 -20.05 73.35 -60.03
CA GLN A 35 -20.51 72.20 -59.24
C GLN A 35 -21.73 72.43 -58.31
N ALA A 36 -22.91 72.03 -58.80
CA ALA A 36 -24.10 71.86 -57.98
C ALA A 36 -24.07 70.53 -57.21
N TYR A 37 -24.24 70.67 -55.90
CA TYR A 37 -24.33 69.64 -54.87
C TYR A 37 -25.61 68.80 -54.99
N GLY A 38 -25.50 67.51 -54.67
CA GLY A 38 -26.60 66.64 -54.26
C GLY A 38 -26.17 65.73 -53.11
N ARG A 39 -26.42 66.17 -51.87
CA ARG A 39 -26.45 65.35 -50.64
C ARG A 39 -27.92 64.92 -50.40
N PRO A 40 -28.30 63.98 -49.49
CA PRO A 40 -27.57 63.62 -48.26
C PRO A 40 -27.72 62.17 -47.69
N MET A 41 -26.97 61.96 -46.60
CA MET A 41 -27.17 61.01 -45.48
C MET A 41 -26.78 59.54 -45.65
N TYR A 42 -25.70 59.11 -44.97
CA TYR A 42 -25.79 58.36 -43.70
C TYR A 42 -24.43 58.16 -43.00
N ARG A 43 -24.32 58.78 -41.81
CA ARG A 43 -23.62 58.42 -40.55
C ARG A 43 -22.08 58.19 -40.46
N PRO A 44 -21.37 58.91 -39.55
CA PRO A 44 -19.99 58.60 -39.17
C PRO A 44 -19.87 57.57 -38.02
N GLN A 45 -18.80 56.75 -38.12
CA GLN A 45 -18.09 55.78 -37.25
C GLN A 45 -18.54 55.48 -35.79
N PRO A 46 -18.14 54.31 -35.25
CA PRO A 46 -16.94 54.34 -34.40
C PRO A 46 -15.95 53.19 -34.67
N GLY A 47 -14.65 53.48 -34.61
CA GLY A 47 -13.63 52.45 -34.40
C GLY A 47 -13.82 51.80 -33.03
N LYS A 48 -13.57 50.48 -32.95
CA LYS A 48 -12.92 49.83 -31.80
C LYS A 48 -12.77 48.32 -32.01
N GLN A 49 -11.57 47.90 -31.65
CA GLN A 49 -11.24 46.63 -31.00
C GLN A 49 -11.21 45.40 -31.89
N GLN A 50 -9.97 44.92 -32.08
CA GLN A 50 -9.59 43.50 -32.05
C GLN A 50 -10.64 42.67 -31.29
N GLN A 51 -11.57 42.11 -32.03
CA GLN A 51 -12.43 41.05 -31.57
C GLN A 51 -12.23 39.90 -32.54
N ARG A 52 -11.06 39.25 -32.42
CA ARG A 52 -10.96 37.80 -32.63
C ARG A 52 -11.85 37.14 -31.58
N ARG A 53 -13.17 37.26 -31.75
CA ARG A 53 -14.15 36.47 -31.03
C ARG A 53 -14.01 35.04 -31.54
N ARG A 54 -13.25 34.29 -30.74
CA ARG A 54 -13.51 32.90 -30.35
C ARG A 54 -14.76 32.29 -31.02
N ARG A 55 -14.56 31.28 -31.85
CA ARG A 55 -15.49 30.19 -32.21
C ARG A 55 -14.73 29.29 -33.19
N GLY A 56 -14.62 27.99 -33.07
CA GLY A 56 -15.07 26.96 -32.14
C GLY A 56 -14.23 25.73 -32.51
N GLY A 57 -13.88 24.84 -31.59
CA GLY A 57 -14.79 23.78 -31.16
C GLY A 57 -14.13 22.45 -31.53
N GLY A 58 -13.97 21.56 -30.55
CA GLY A 58 -13.61 20.16 -30.83
C GLY A 58 -12.42 19.56 -30.07
N ARG A 59 -11.72 20.29 -29.17
CA ARG A 59 -10.58 19.70 -28.40
C ARG A 59 -10.53 20.02 -26.90
N GLY A 60 -11.47 20.80 -26.37
CA GLY A 60 -11.47 21.22 -24.95
C GLY A 60 -12.21 20.29 -23.98
N CYS A 61 -13.11 19.44 -24.45
CA CYS A 61 -13.90 18.58 -23.56
C CYS A 61 -13.07 17.42 -22.99
N CYS A 62 -12.21 16.81 -23.80
CA CYS A 62 -11.33 15.73 -23.37
C CYS A 62 -10.25 16.20 -22.39
N CYS A 63 -9.66 17.40 -22.60
CA CYS A 63 -8.64 17.94 -21.71
C CYS A 63 -9.18 18.35 -20.33
N SER A 64 -10.35 19.00 -20.26
CA SER A 64 -10.96 19.34 -18.97
C SER A 64 -11.31 18.08 -18.18
N LEU A 65 -11.96 17.10 -18.82
CA LEU A 65 -12.31 15.84 -18.16
C LEU A 65 -11.08 15.07 -17.67
N CYS A 66 -10.01 14.98 -18.47
CA CYS A 66 -8.74 14.39 -18.05
C CYS A 66 -8.11 15.14 -16.88
N LEU A 67 -8.12 16.48 -16.87
CA LEU A 67 -7.60 17.26 -15.75
C LEU A 67 -8.40 17.01 -14.47
N TRP A 68 -9.73 17.01 -14.54
CA TRP A 68 -10.58 16.68 -13.39
C TRP A 68 -10.35 15.25 -12.89
N LEU A 69 -10.22 14.27 -13.79
CA LEU A 69 -9.89 12.89 -13.42
C LEU A 69 -8.51 12.79 -12.76
N THR A 70 -7.49 13.49 -13.27
CA THR A 70 -6.17 13.52 -12.63
C THR A 70 -6.20 14.19 -11.26
N LEU A 71 -6.95 15.28 -11.09
CA LEU A 71 -7.12 15.94 -9.80
C LEU A 71 -7.85 15.05 -8.79
N ILE A 72 -8.90 14.34 -9.23
CA ILE A 72 -9.61 13.36 -8.40
C ILE A 72 -8.68 12.22 -8.01
N LEU A 73 -7.87 11.69 -8.93
CA LEU A 73 -6.89 10.65 -8.63
C LEU A 73 -5.83 11.14 -7.63
N ILE A 74 -5.29 12.35 -7.82
CA ILE A 74 -4.32 12.94 -6.88
C ILE A 74 -4.96 13.14 -5.50
N ALA A 75 -6.17 13.68 -5.44
CA ALA A 75 -6.91 13.85 -4.19
C ALA A 75 -7.19 12.50 -3.51
N ALA A 76 -7.59 11.48 -4.26
CA ALA A 76 -7.80 10.13 -3.74
C ALA A 76 -6.50 9.51 -3.21
N LEU A 77 -5.37 9.68 -3.91
CA LEU A 77 -4.05 9.23 -3.45
C LEU A 77 -3.62 9.96 -2.18
N LEU A 78 -3.85 11.27 -2.08
CA LEU A 78 -3.57 12.06 -0.87
C LEU A 78 -4.42 11.57 0.31
N LEU A 79 -5.72 11.38 0.12
CA LEU A 79 -6.60 10.84 1.14
C LEU A 79 -6.18 9.43 1.58
N ALA A 80 -5.82 8.57 0.62
CA ALA A 80 -5.31 7.23 0.92
C ALA A 80 -3.99 7.28 1.69
N ALA A 81 -3.08 8.20 1.37
CA ALA A 81 -1.84 8.41 2.08
C ALA A 81 -2.08 8.88 3.53
N ILE A 82 -2.98 9.84 3.74
CA ILE A 82 -3.35 10.32 5.08
C ILE A 82 -3.99 9.18 5.89
N ALA A 83 -4.97 8.49 5.32
CA ALA A 83 -5.63 7.36 5.98
C ALA A 83 -4.63 6.24 6.32
N GLY A 84 -3.71 5.93 5.40
CA GLY A 84 -2.63 4.96 5.61
C GLY A 84 -1.66 5.41 6.72
N GLY A 85 -1.30 6.69 6.76
CA GLY A 85 -0.47 7.27 7.81
C GLY A 85 -1.12 7.19 9.19
N VAL A 86 -2.39 7.59 9.30
CA VAL A 86 -3.18 7.48 10.54
C VAL A 86 -3.27 6.02 10.99
N PHE A 87 -3.58 5.10 10.08
CA PHE A 87 -3.62 3.66 10.37
C PHE A 87 -2.26 3.15 10.87
N TYR A 88 -1.17 3.53 10.22
CA TYR A 88 0.18 3.14 10.63
C TYR A 88 0.54 3.64 12.03
N VAL A 89 0.26 4.91 12.34
CA VAL A 89 0.55 5.51 13.66
C VAL A 89 -0.30 4.87 14.76
N LEU A 90 -1.57 4.58 14.49
CA LEU A 90 -2.49 4.00 15.47
C LEU A 90 -2.23 2.52 15.76
N TYR A 91 -1.89 1.73 14.74
CA TYR A 91 -1.76 0.27 14.88
C TYR A 91 -0.32 -0.20 15.01
N ARG A 92 0.67 0.57 14.52
CA ARG A 92 2.11 0.23 14.51
C ARG A 92 2.36 -1.27 14.34
N PRO A 93 2.06 -1.84 13.16
CA PRO A 93 2.10 -3.29 12.96
C PRO A 93 3.52 -3.81 13.20
N HIS A 94 3.71 -4.51 14.31
CA HIS A 94 4.92 -5.27 14.63
C HIS A 94 4.72 -6.73 14.31
N ARG A 95 5.79 -7.39 13.86
CA ARG A 95 5.74 -8.84 13.60
C ARG A 95 5.78 -9.59 14.93
N PRO A 96 4.99 -10.65 15.10
CA PRO A 96 5.10 -11.53 16.26
C PRO A 96 6.46 -12.24 16.23
N THR A 97 7.01 -12.49 17.42
CA THR A 97 8.31 -13.16 17.59
C THR A 97 8.09 -14.56 18.14
N PHE A 98 8.80 -15.54 17.58
CA PHE A 98 8.77 -16.93 18.03
C PHE A 98 10.16 -17.32 18.56
N THR A 99 10.18 -17.95 19.74
CA THR A 99 11.39 -18.46 20.37
C THR A 99 11.19 -19.90 20.81
N VAL A 100 12.26 -20.71 20.73
CA VAL A 100 12.26 -22.08 21.25
C VAL A 100 12.58 -22.03 22.73
N SER A 101 11.61 -22.35 23.58
CA SER A 101 11.72 -22.16 25.04
C SER A 101 12.29 -23.38 25.72
N SER A 102 11.88 -24.57 25.29
CA SER A 102 12.52 -25.81 25.71
C SER A 102 12.36 -26.90 24.66
N LEU A 103 13.38 -27.73 24.54
CA LEU A 103 13.34 -28.92 23.72
C LEU A 103 13.96 -30.05 24.53
N ARG A 104 13.22 -31.15 24.67
CA ARG A 104 13.66 -32.35 25.38
C ARG A 104 13.59 -33.54 24.44
N LEU A 105 14.73 -34.19 24.22
CA LEU A 105 14.81 -35.44 23.49
C LEU A 105 14.57 -36.59 24.47
N SER A 106 13.35 -37.13 24.43
CA SER A 106 12.89 -38.18 25.35
C SER A 106 13.34 -39.56 24.87
N GLN A 107 13.30 -39.82 23.56
CA GLN A 107 13.75 -41.10 22.98
C GLN A 107 14.42 -40.86 21.63
N LEU A 108 15.53 -41.55 21.37
CA LEU A 108 16.16 -41.63 20.05
C LEU A 108 16.70 -43.04 19.83
N ASN A 109 15.94 -43.85 19.11
CA ASN A 109 16.31 -45.20 18.72
C ASN A 109 16.60 -45.23 17.22
N LEU A 110 17.84 -45.53 16.87
CA LEU A 110 18.30 -45.70 15.50
C LEU A 110 18.52 -47.20 15.27
N THR A 111 17.48 -47.89 14.81
CA THR A 111 17.53 -49.32 14.53
C THR A 111 18.08 -49.52 13.12
N SER A 112 19.24 -50.18 13.03
CA SER A 112 19.85 -50.59 11.76
C SER A 112 18.95 -51.58 11.01
N PRO A 113 18.85 -51.51 9.66
CA PRO A 113 19.73 -50.74 8.76
C PRO A 113 19.26 -49.32 8.41
N SER A 114 18.04 -48.89 8.74
CA SER A 114 17.53 -47.58 8.28
C SER A 114 16.41 -46.95 9.11
N ALA A 115 15.94 -47.57 10.19
CA ALA A 115 14.75 -47.10 10.89
C ALA A 115 15.08 -46.13 12.03
N VAL A 116 14.47 -44.94 11.99
CA VAL A 116 14.60 -43.93 13.05
C VAL A 116 13.29 -43.84 13.83
N ALA A 117 13.36 -44.11 15.13
CA ALA A 117 12.28 -43.89 16.08
C ALA A 117 12.72 -42.82 17.09
N SER A 118 12.21 -41.60 16.94
CA SER A 118 12.51 -40.50 17.83
C SER A 118 11.24 -39.96 18.50
N ARG A 119 11.39 -39.44 19.72
CA ARG A 119 10.35 -38.75 20.47
C ARG A 119 10.96 -37.53 21.13
N LEU A 120 10.52 -36.35 20.71
CA LEU A 120 10.95 -35.05 21.22
C LEU A 120 9.76 -34.30 21.81
N ASP A 121 9.92 -33.74 22.98
CA ASP A 121 8.96 -32.80 23.56
C ASP A 121 9.44 -31.37 23.27
N LEU A 122 8.62 -30.63 22.53
CA LEU A 122 8.93 -29.30 22.04
C LEU A 122 8.03 -28.26 22.70
N SER A 123 8.65 -27.19 23.19
CA SER A 123 7.97 -26.01 23.70
C SER A 123 8.44 -24.75 23.01
N ILE A 124 7.52 -24.03 22.38
CA ILE A 124 7.77 -22.79 21.64
C ILE A 124 6.95 -21.67 22.26
N THR A 125 7.60 -20.55 22.54
CA THR A 125 6.95 -19.33 22.99
C THR A 125 6.69 -18.42 21.79
N ALA A 126 5.42 -18.06 21.61
CA ALA A 126 5.00 -17.05 20.66
C ALA A 126 4.64 -15.76 21.42
N ARG A 127 5.26 -14.64 21.05
CA ARG A 127 5.02 -13.34 21.67
C ARG A 127 4.46 -12.35 20.66
N ASN A 128 3.31 -11.77 20.99
CA ASN A 128 2.67 -10.72 20.20
C ASN A 128 2.94 -9.36 20.83
N PRO A 129 3.81 -8.51 20.25
CA PRO A 129 4.10 -7.18 20.80
C PRO A 129 2.97 -6.15 20.54
N ASN A 130 2.01 -6.45 19.66
CA ASN A 130 1.00 -5.50 19.23
C ASN A 130 -0.09 -5.28 20.29
N ARG A 131 -0.54 -4.04 20.46
CA ARG A 131 -1.58 -3.68 21.45
C ARG A 131 -3.02 -3.82 20.95
N LYS A 132 -3.23 -3.77 19.63
CA LYS A 132 -4.55 -3.70 18.99
C LYS A 132 -4.72 -4.71 17.85
N VAL A 133 -3.74 -5.61 17.70
CA VAL A 133 -3.66 -6.56 16.60
C VAL A 133 -3.59 -7.95 17.19
N GLU A 134 -4.55 -8.79 16.83
CA GLU A 134 -4.60 -10.19 17.19
C GLU A 134 -4.24 -11.03 15.97
N PHE A 135 -3.59 -12.17 16.19
CA PHE A 135 -3.28 -13.11 15.12
C PHE A 135 -4.06 -14.39 15.30
N ALA A 136 -4.81 -14.80 14.28
CA ALA A 136 -5.49 -16.09 14.27
C ALA A 136 -4.67 -17.08 13.45
N TYR A 137 -4.15 -18.11 14.12
CA TYR A 137 -3.36 -19.17 13.50
C TYR A 137 -4.22 -20.39 13.22
N ASP A 138 -4.00 -21.00 12.05
CA ASP A 138 -4.46 -22.35 11.71
C ASP A 138 -3.62 -23.41 12.45
N PRO A 139 -4.02 -24.70 12.40
CA PRO A 139 -3.17 -25.77 12.93
C PRO A 139 -1.74 -25.62 12.39
N VAL A 140 -0.76 -25.75 13.27
CA VAL A 140 0.64 -25.54 12.92
C VAL A 140 1.30 -26.89 12.78
N SER A 141 1.78 -27.22 11.58
CA SER A 141 2.58 -28.40 11.33
C SER A 141 4.02 -28.14 11.75
N VAL A 142 4.61 -29.05 12.51
CA VAL A 142 5.98 -28.96 13.00
C VAL A 142 6.76 -30.12 12.42
N SER A 143 7.92 -29.83 11.84
CA SER A 143 8.85 -30.83 11.34
C SER A 143 10.23 -30.56 11.93
N VAL A 144 10.89 -31.60 12.42
CA VAL A 144 12.20 -31.49 13.08
C VAL A 144 13.23 -32.24 12.27
N TYR A 145 14.34 -31.56 11.97
CA TYR A 145 15.44 -32.08 11.16
C TYR A 145 16.77 -32.03 11.91
N SER A 146 17.66 -32.94 11.58
CA SER A 146 19.07 -32.91 11.97
C SER A 146 19.93 -33.03 10.72
N GLY A 147 20.43 -31.91 10.19
CA GLY A 147 21.03 -31.88 8.86
C GLY A 147 19.99 -32.28 7.83
N ASP A 148 20.27 -33.35 7.07
CA ASP A 148 19.37 -33.89 6.04
C ASP A 148 18.44 -35.01 6.56
N VAL A 149 18.47 -35.29 7.87
CA VAL A 149 17.67 -36.35 8.48
C VAL A 149 16.38 -35.79 9.06
N HIS A 150 15.24 -36.32 8.64
CA HIS A 150 13.96 -36.08 9.30
C HIS A 150 13.88 -36.87 10.60
N LEU A 151 13.60 -36.18 11.70
CA LEU A 151 13.49 -36.79 13.04
C LEU A 151 12.04 -36.96 13.46
N GLY A 152 11.09 -36.30 12.80
CA GLY A 152 9.67 -36.53 13.01
C GLY A 152 8.81 -35.29 12.85
N ASP A 153 7.52 -35.53 12.96
CA ASP A 153 6.49 -34.50 12.82
C ASP A 153 5.65 -34.36 14.08
N GLY A 154 5.10 -33.17 14.25
CA GLY A 154 4.17 -32.82 15.31
C GLY A 154 3.17 -31.78 14.82
N THR A 155 2.20 -31.45 15.66
CA THR A 155 1.21 -30.42 15.34
C THR A 155 0.83 -29.64 16.58
N PHE A 156 0.63 -28.33 16.42
CA PHE A 156 -0.04 -27.50 17.42
C PHE A 156 -1.49 -27.24 17.00
N PRO A 157 -2.43 -27.24 17.96
CA PRO A 157 -3.80 -26.87 17.68
C PRO A 157 -3.88 -25.41 17.19
N PRO A 158 -4.94 -25.05 16.45
CA PRO A 158 -5.18 -23.67 16.07
C PRO A 158 -5.37 -22.82 17.34
N PHE A 159 -4.81 -21.62 17.33
CA PHE A 159 -4.88 -20.73 18.48
C PHE A 159 -5.08 -19.28 18.05
N LEU A 160 -5.74 -18.51 18.92
CA LEU A 160 -5.84 -17.07 18.80
C LEU A 160 -4.75 -16.44 19.66
N HIS A 161 -3.94 -15.60 19.04
CA HIS A 161 -2.88 -14.88 19.71
C HIS A 161 -3.33 -13.44 19.96
N GLU A 162 -3.83 -13.22 21.16
CA GLU A 162 -4.36 -11.94 21.59
C GLU A 162 -3.31 -10.83 21.62
N ALA A 163 -3.77 -9.59 21.65
CA ALA A 163 -2.91 -8.42 21.76
C ALA A 163 -2.07 -8.47 23.05
N ARG A 164 -0.77 -8.17 22.95
CA ARG A 164 0.21 -8.20 24.06
C ARG A 164 0.34 -9.53 24.79
N ASN A 165 -0.15 -10.62 24.21
CA ASN A 165 -0.11 -11.90 24.86
C ASN A 165 1.16 -12.70 24.49
N THR A 166 1.60 -13.53 25.42
CA THR A 166 2.70 -14.49 25.24
C THR A 166 2.14 -15.88 25.48
N THR A 167 2.10 -16.69 24.44
CA THR A 167 1.54 -18.04 24.49
C THR A 167 2.65 -19.07 24.40
N VAL A 168 2.61 -20.08 25.28
CA VAL A 168 3.55 -21.20 25.26
C VAL A 168 2.85 -22.39 24.63
N LEU A 169 3.31 -22.80 23.47
CA LEU A 169 2.82 -23.95 22.74
C LEU A 169 3.67 -25.17 23.10
N LYS A 170 3.02 -26.27 23.48
CA LYS A 170 3.69 -27.53 23.81
C LYS A 170 3.14 -28.64 22.91
N THR A 171 4.04 -29.41 22.31
CA THR A 171 3.68 -30.57 21.50
C THR A 171 4.78 -31.62 21.59
N THR A 172 4.41 -32.86 21.30
CA THR A 172 5.37 -33.96 21.15
C THR A 172 5.52 -34.22 19.66
N VAL A 173 6.77 -34.25 19.21
CA VAL A 173 7.19 -34.60 17.86
C VAL A 173 7.68 -36.05 17.89
N SER A 174 7.23 -36.86 16.95
CA SER A 174 7.69 -38.25 16.82
C SER A 174 7.88 -38.64 15.37
N SER A 175 8.88 -39.46 15.07
CA SER A 175 8.97 -40.08 13.74
C SER A 175 7.98 -41.23 13.61
N ALA A 176 7.49 -41.45 12.40
CA ALA A 176 6.73 -42.66 12.11
C ALA A 176 7.64 -43.88 12.32
N ALA A 177 7.10 -44.94 12.94
CA ALA A 177 7.85 -46.17 13.15
C ALA A 177 8.27 -46.75 11.79
N GLY A 178 9.58 -46.80 11.52
CA GLY A 178 10.12 -47.33 10.27
C GLY A 178 10.45 -46.29 9.21
N GLU A 179 10.46 -45.00 9.54
CA GLU A 179 10.94 -43.99 8.60
C GLU A 179 12.40 -44.25 8.24
N SER A 180 12.61 -44.51 6.95
CA SER A 180 13.89 -44.90 6.39
C SER A 180 14.77 -43.69 6.21
N VAL A 181 15.87 -43.64 6.95
CA VAL A 181 16.90 -42.60 6.83
C VAL A 181 18.12 -43.21 6.14
N ASP A 182 18.81 -42.39 5.36
CA ASP A 182 20.07 -42.76 4.73
C ASP A 182 21.06 -43.34 5.77
N ALA A 183 21.66 -44.49 5.44
CA ALA A 183 22.52 -45.24 6.36
C ALA A 183 23.77 -44.44 6.77
N SER A 184 24.29 -43.58 5.89
CA SER A 184 25.42 -42.70 6.17
C SER A 184 25.03 -41.60 7.15
N ALA A 185 23.86 -40.98 6.93
CA ALA A 185 23.33 -39.94 7.81
C ALA A 185 23.01 -40.50 9.21
N ALA A 186 22.35 -41.66 9.30
CA ALA A 186 22.07 -42.33 10.57
C ALA A 186 23.35 -42.69 11.35
N SER A 187 24.39 -43.13 10.65
CA SER A 187 25.70 -43.43 11.25
C SER A 187 26.39 -42.15 11.76
N GLY A 188 26.24 -41.03 11.06
CA GLY A 188 26.73 -39.73 11.49
C GLY A 188 26.06 -39.23 12.78
N LEU A 189 24.77 -39.49 12.96
CA LEU A 189 24.03 -39.14 14.19
C LEU A 189 24.46 -39.99 15.39
N LYS A 190 24.76 -41.29 15.19
CA LYS A 190 25.26 -42.18 16.27
C LYS A 190 26.64 -41.80 16.79
N LYS A 191 27.50 -41.27 15.93
CA LYS A 191 28.90 -40.95 16.27
C LYS A 191 29.03 -39.64 17.06
N LYS A 192 28.04 -38.75 17.00
CA LYS A 192 28.07 -37.45 17.67
C LYS A 192 27.37 -37.52 19.03
N SER A 193 27.98 -36.96 20.06
CA SER A 193 27.37 -36.85 21.40
C SER A 193 26.25 -35.81 21.46
N THR A 194 26.29 -34.83 20.55
CA THR A 194 25.35 -33.71 20.45
C THR A 194 24.89 -33.57 19.02
N ILE A 195 23.57 -33.48 18.81
CA ILE A 195 22.95 -33.36 17.51
C ILE A 195 22.38 -31.95 17.33
N PRO A 196 22.74 -31.22 16.26
CA PRO A 196 22.09 -29.96 15.92
C PRO A 196 20.71 -30.23 15.33
N LEU A 197 19.72 -29.47 15.79
CA LEU A 197 18.33 -29.55 15.36
C LEU A 197 17.92 -28.28 14.63
N ALA A 198 17.22 -28.47 13.52
CA ALA A 198 16.49 -27.44 12.80
C ALA A 198 14.99 -27.73 12.91
N ILE A 199 14.22 -26.75 13.35
CA ILE A 199 12.77 -26.89 13.54
C ILE A 199 12.08 -26.01 12.53
N GLU A 200 11.18 -26.60 11.77
CA GLU A 200 10.37 -25.92 10.78
C GLU A 200 8.90 -25.98 11.18
N LEU A 201 8.26 -24.81 11.20
CA LEU A 201 6.83 -24.69 11.47
C LEU A 201 6.14 -24.09 10.25
N ASP A 202 5.11 -24.77 9.77
CA ASP A 202 4.27 -24.31 8.66
C ASP A 202 2.85 -24.09 9.17
N THR A 203 2.29 -22.89 8.95
CA THR A 203 0.89 -22.58 9.30
C THR A 203 0.35 -21.46 8.41
N ARG A 204 -0.92 -21.10 8.58
CA ARG A 204 -1.53 -19.89 8.01
C ARG A 204 -1.96 -18.98 9.14
N ALA A 205 -1.61 -17.70 9.02
CA ALA A 205 -1.94 -16.68 9.99
C ALA A 205 -2.78 -15.57 9.35
N GLY A 206 -3.85 -15.17 10.02
CA GLY A 206 -4.67 -14.01 9.66
C GLY A 206 -4.59 -12.94 10.74
N VAL A 207 -4.71 -11.68 10.34
CA VAL A 207 -4.72 -10.54 11.24
C VAL A 207 -6.16 -10.18 11.58
N ARG A 208 -6.44 -9.96 12.86
CA ARG A 208 -7.71 -9.43 13.35
C ARG A 208 -7.48 -8.11 14.07
N VAL A 209 -8.25 -7.09 13.66
CA VAL A 209 -8.22 -5.74 14.23
C VAL A 209 -9.66 -5.33 14.50
N GLY A 210 -10.10 -5.48 15.75
CA GLY A 210 -11.51 -5.27 16.11
C GLY A 210 -12.43 -6.20 15.30
N LYS A 211 -13.34 -5.61 14.51
CA LYS A 211 -14.27 -6.36 13.64
C LYS A 211 -13.66 -6.75 12.29
N LEU A 212 -12.53 -6.16 11.90
CA LEU A 212 -11.89 -6.42 10.61
C LEU A 212 -11.04 -7.68 10.70
N LYS A 213 -11.26 -8.63 9.78
CA LYS A 213 -10.49 -9.88 9.66
C LYS A 213 -9.83 -9.91 8.28
N THR A 214 -8.52 -10.11 8.23
CA THR A 214 -7.82 -10.29 6.96
C THR A 214 -7.87 -11.75 6.51
N LYS A 215 -7.64 -11.97 5.21
CA LYS A 215 -7.40 -13.32 4.69
C LYS A 215 -6.15 -13.91 5.35
N LYS A 216 -6.18 -15.21 5.65
CA LYS A 216 -5.03 -15.93 6.21
C LYS A 216 -3.96 -16.12 5.13
N ILE A 217 -2.71 -15.84 5.48
CA ILE A 217 -1.54 -15.97 4.62
C ILE A 217 -0.66 -17.08 5.20
N GLY A 218 -0.06 -17.90 4.33
CA GLY A 218 0.89 -18.92 4.75
C GLY A 218 2.14 -18.30 5.37
N ILE A 219 2.58 -18.83 6.49
CA ILE A 219 3.84 -18.49 7.15
C ILE A 219 4.67 -19.75 7.38
N ARG A 220 5.98 -19.59 7.29
CA ARG A 220 6.97 -20.61 7.61
C ARG A 220 7.96 -20.04 8.61
N VAL A 221 8.10 -20.69 9.75
CA VAL A 221 9.02 -20.30 10.81
C VAL A 221 10.13 -21.33 10.86
N ARG A 222 11.39 -20.89 10.77
CA ARG A 222 12.56 -21.76 10.84
C ARG A 222 13.42 -21.35 12.04
N CYS A 223 13.66 -22.29 12.94
CA CYS A 223 14.53 -22.13 14.10
C CYS A 223 15.79 -22.98 13.87
N GLU A 224 16.96 -22.34 13.95
CA GLU A 224 18.28 -22.98 13.74
C GLU A 224 19.18 -22.68 14.93
N GLY A 225 20.08 -23.60 15.29
CA GLY A 225 21.05 -23.38 16.38
C GLY A 225 20.64 -24.01 17.72
N VAL A 226 19.60 -24.85 17.73
CA VAL A 226 19.26 -25.68 18.88
C VAL A 226 20.11 -26.95 18.81
N SER A 227 20.77 -27.32 19.90
CA SER A 227 21.56 -28.55 19.97
C SER A 227 21.15 -29.37 21.19
N VAL A 228 21.06 -30.69 21.03
CA VAL A 228 20.58 -31.60 22.09
C VAL A 228 21.56 -32.76 22.26
N PRO A 229 21.93 -33.12 23.50
CA PRO A 229 22.72 -34.30 23.72
C PRO A 229 21.93 -35.56 23.37
N VAL A 230 22.60 -36.57 22.83
CA VAL A 230 21.97 -37.86 22.56
C VAL A 230 21.83 -38.63 23.87
N PRO A 231 20.62 -39.03 24.30
CA PRO A 231 20.48 -39.89 25.47
C PRO A 231 21.15 -41.24 25.14
N LYS A 232 22.21 -41.59 25.88
CA LYS A 232 22.83 -42.91 25.77
C LYS A 232 21.81 -43.92 26.30
N ASN A 233 21.47 -44.92 25.48
CA ASN A 233 20.54 -46.02 25.80
C ASN A 233 20.98 -46.79 27.06
N LYS A 234 20.72 -46.25 28.24
CA LYS A 234 20.61 -46.97 29.50
C LYS A 234 19.13 -46.94 29.88
N LYS A 235 18.54 -48.10 30.19
CA LYS A 235 17.18 -48.18 30.75
C LYS A 235 17.12 -47.21 31.95
N GLY A 236 16.30 -46.16 31.84
CA GLY A 236 16.20 -45.09 32.85
C GLY A 236 17.02 -43.82 32.59
N ALA A 237 17.61 -43.64 31.40
CA ALA A 237 18.28 -42.38 31.05
C ALA A 237 17.27 -41.22 31.00
N ALA A 238 17.53 -40.17 31.80
CA ALA A 238 16.75 -38.94 31.80
C ALA A 238 16.73 -38.30 30.41
N ALA A 239 15.58 -37.73 30.01
CA ALA A 239 15.42 -37.01 28.75
C ALA A 239 16.50 -35.92 28.62
N ALA A 240 17.17 -35.88 27.47
CA ALA A 240 18.23 -34.92 27.22
C ALA A 240 17.62 -33.56 26.86
N ALA A 241 17.88 -32.55 27.68
CA ALA A 241 17.43 -31.18 27.41
C ALA A 241 18.39 -30.48 26.44
N ALA A 242 17.85 -29.59 25.62
CA ALA A 242 18.64 -28.74 24.73
C ALA A 242 19.61 -27.85 25.51
N THR A 243 20.80 -27.64 24.94
CA THR A 243 21.86 -26.80 25.52
C THR A 243 21.60 -25.31 25.32
N THR A 244 20.77 -24.94 24.33
CA THR A 244 20.46 -23.56 23.95
C THR A 244 18.94 -23.32 23.88
N PRO A 245 18.23 -23.28 25.02
CA PRO A 245 16.89 -22.67 25.05
C PRO A 245 17.02 -21.18 24.72
N ASP A 246 15.99 -20.56 24.13
CA ASP A 246 15.94 -19.18 23.64
C ASP A 246 16.60 -18.87 22.29
N VAL A 247 16.52 -19.83 21.36
CA VAL A 247 16.82 -19.53 19.94
C VAL A 247 15.68 -18.73 19.30
N SER A 248 16.02 -17.59 18.71
CA SER A 248 15.09 -16.77 17.91
C SER A 248 14.85 -17.40 16.55
N CYS A 249 13.58 -17.51 16.15
CA CYS A 249 13.20 -18.14 14.88
C CYS A 249 12.96 -17.11 13.77
N LYS A 250 13.41 -17.44 12.55
CA LYS A 250 13.18 -16.62 11.35
C LYS A 250 11.80 -16.92 10.78
N VAL A 251 10.97 -15.89 10.66
CA VAL A 251 9.62 -15.99 10.06
C VAL A 251 9.65 -15.53 8.60
N LYS A 252 9.27 -16.40 7.67
CA LYS A 252 9.13 -16.11 6.24
C LYS A 252 7.66 -16.23 5.82
N LEU A 253 7.19 -15.29 4.99
CA LEU A 253 5.86 -15.37 4.40
C LEU A 253 5.88 -16.33 3.21
N ARG A 254 4.97 -17.29 3.17
CA ARG A 254 4.70 -18.14 2.01
C ARG A 254 3.62 -17.49 1.16
N ILE A 255 3.99 -16.43 0.47
CA ILE A 255 3.11 -15.80 -0.51
C ILE A 255 3.08 -16.72 -1.73
N LYS A 256 1.93 -17.35 -1.99
CA LYS A 256 1.66 -17.91 -3.32
C LYS A 256 1.47 -16.71 -4.24
N ILE A 257 2.55 -16.27 -4.88
CA ILE A 257 2.44 -15.31 -5.97
C ILE A 257 1.52 -15.98 -6.99
N TRP A 258 0.35 -15.38 -7.22
CA TRP A 258 -0.55 -15.85 -8.26
C TRP A 258 0.25 -15.80 -9.56
N LYS A 259 0.61 -16.96 -10.11
CA LYS A 259 1.10 -17.04 -11.48
C LYS A 259 -0.08 -16.67 -12.34
N TRP A 260 -0.15 -15.40 -12.74
CA TRP A 260 -1.01 -14.99 -13.84
C TRP A 260 -0.35 -15.55 -15.09
N THR A 261 -0.79 -16.73 -15.52
CA THR A 261 -0.56 -17.20 -16.87
C THR A 261 -1.36 -16.26 -17.77
N ILE A 262 -0.66 -15.49 -18.61
CA ILE A 262 -1.23 -14.67 -19.69
C ILE A 262 -1.47 -15.56 -20.90
#